data_AF-A0A847P8F9-F1
#
_entry.id   AF-A0A847P8F9-F1
#
_cell.length_a   1.000
_cell.length_b   1.000
_cell.length_c   1.000
_cell.angle_alpha   90.00
_cell.angle_beta   90.00
_cell.angle_gamma   90.00
#
_symmetry.space_group_name_H-M   'P 1'
#
loop_
_entity.id
_entity.type
_entity.pdbx_description
1 polymer ?
#
loop_
_entity_poly.entity_id
_entity_poly.type
_entity_poly.pdbx_seq_one_letter_code
_entity_poly.pdbx_strand_id
1 'polypeptide(L)'
;MRKVDLRMNEQEKYKVIKELIDSKGNKNRAALKLGISIRQINRLIRVYKEKGKSGFVHKNRSRQPVNSLPQELTDYIIKLYRVIYQDFNFARFRMTKKRQFFFKLSFINRLRRY
;
A
#
# COMPACT_ATOMS: atom_id res chain seq x y z
N MET A 1 1.82 -9.28 -22.48
CA MET A 1 1.52 -8.20 -21.51
C MET A 1 1.64 -8.75 -20.09
N ARG A 2 2.38 -8.10 -19.17
CA ARG A 2 2.41 -8.51 -17.75
C ARG A 2 1.01 -8.36 -17.13
N LYS A 3 0.56 -9.34 -16.37
CA LYS A 3 -0.74 -9.32 -15.68
C LYS A 3 -0.75 -8.18 -14.65
N VAL A 4 -1.65 -7.22 -14.82
CA VAL A 4 -1.88 -6.14 -13.83
C VAL A 4 -3.03 -6.57 -12.92
N ASP A 5 -2.69 -6.86 -11.66
CA ASP A 5 -3.65 -7.25 -10.63
C ASP A 5 -4.08 -6.04 -9.79
N LEU A 6 -5.38 -5.73 -9.85
CA LEU A 6 -6.01 -4.64 -9.12
C LEU A 6 -6.72 -5.20 -7.88
N ARG A 7 -6.68 -4.45 -6.76
CA ARG A 7 -7.51 -4.74 -5.58
C ARG A 7 -8.96 -4.40 -5.87
N MET A 8 -9.90 -4.89 -5.05
CA MET A 8 -11.35 -4.68 -5.23
C MET A 8 -11.71 -3.23 -5.61
N ASN A 9 -11.31 -2.25 -4.79
CA ASN A 9 -11.65 -0.84 -5.02
C ASN A 9 -10.96 -0.24 -6.27
N GLU A 10 -9.76 -0.72 -6.61
CA GLU A 10 -9.05 -0.27 -7.81
C GLU A 10 -9.69 -0.86 -9.07
N GLN A 11 -10.10 -2.13 -9.00
CA GLN A 11 -10.77 -2.86 -10.07
C GLN A 11 -12.15 -2.25 -10.36
N GLU A 12 -12.90 -1.87 -9.32
CA GLU A 12 -14.19 -1.18 -9.46
C GLU A 12 -14.03 0.17 -10.19
N LYS A 13 -13.08 1.01 -9.76
CA LYS A 13 -12.76 2.27 -10.43
C LYS A 13 -12.37 2.06 -11.88
N TYR A 14 -11.55 1.06 -12.16
CA TYR A 14 -11.15 0.71 -13.52
C TYR A 14 -12.35 0.32 -14.38
N LYS A 15 -13.22 -0.58 -13.90
CA LYS A 15 -14.40 -1.04 -14.63
C LYS A 15 -15.35 0.10 -14.97
N VAL A 16 -15.69 0.94 -13.98
CA VAL A 16 -16.61 2.07 -14.20
C VAL A 16 -16.04 3.08 -15.20
N ILE A 17 -14.74 3.37 -15.14
CA ILE A 17 -14.11 4.31 -16.08
C ILE A 17 -13.97 3.70 -17.48
N LYS A 18 -13.65 2.41 -17.56
CA LYS A 18 -13.63 1.68 -18.83
C LYS A 18 -15.01 1.71 -19.50
N GLU A 19 -16.05 1.31 -18.78
CA GLU A 19 -17.45 1.36 -19.26
C GLU A 19 -17.82 2.77 -19.72
N LEU A 20 -17.49 3.80 -18.94
CA LEU A 20 -17.82 5.19 -19.28
C LEU A 20 -17.15 5.64 -20.60
N ILE A 21 -15.93 5.20 -20.86
CA ILE A 21 -15.20 5.56 -22.09
C ILE A 21 -15.73 4.77 -23.27
N ASP A 22 -15.92 3.45 -23.11
CA ASP A 22 -16.39 2.56 -24.17
C ASP A 22 -17.82 2.92 -24.61
N SER A 23 -18.69 3.28 -23.67
CA SER A 23 -20.09 3.62 -23.93
C SER A 23 -20.37 5.11 -24.16
N LYS A 24 -19.34 5.98 -24.12
CA LYS A 24 -19.49 7.46 -24.07
C LYS A 24 -20.55 7.93 -23.06
N GLY A 25 -20.57 7.31 -21.87
CA GLY A 25 -21.60 7.50 -20.86
C GLY A 25 -21.55 8.81 -20.09
N ASN A 26 -22.56 9.06 -19.26
CA ASN A 26 -22.68 10.27 -18.45
C ASN A 26 -21.70 10.27 -17.24
N LYS A 27 -20.85 11.30 -17.16
CA LYS A 27 -19.87 11.49 -16.07
C LYS A 27 -20.50 11.65 -14.69
N ASN A 28 -21.67 12.28 -14.58
CA ASN A 28 -22.36 12.50 -13.31
C ASN A 28 -22.87 11.17 -12.73
N ARG A 29 -23.35 10.27 -13.60
CA ARG A 29 -23.77 8.92 -13.17
C ARG A 29 -22.59 8.11 -12.66
N ALA A 30 -21.44 8.17 -13.33
CA ALA A 30 -20.23 7.49 -12.85
C ALA A 30 -19.69 8.09 -11.55
N ALA A 31 -19.77 9.41 -11.38
CA ALA A 31 -19.43 10.10 -10.13
C ALA A 31 -20.30 9.60 -8.98
N LEU A 32 -21.62 9.50 -9.18
CA LEU A 32 -22.57 8.96 -8.20
C LEU A 32 -22.28 7.49 -7.86
N LYS A 33 -22.05 6.65 -8.88
CA LYS A 33 -21.75 5.21 -8.71
C LYS A 33 -20.48 4.97 -7.88
N LEU A 34 -19.44 5.78 -8.08
CA LEU A 34 -18.17 5.67 -7.36
C LEU A 34 -18.11 6.49 -6.07
N GLY A 35 -19.12 7.33 -5.79
CA GLY A 35 -19.12 8.25 -4.65
C GLY A 35 -17.97 9.26 -4.69
N ILE A 36 -17.55 9.71 -5.88
CA ILE A 36 -16.42 10.64 -6.06
C ILE A 36 -16.84 11.87 -6.87
N SER A 37 -16.07 12.95 -6.75
CA SER A 37 -16.33 14.16 -7.52
C SER A 37 -16.12 13.97 -9.04
N ILE A 38 -16.81 14.79 -9.84
CA ILE A 38 -16.62 14.85 -11.30
C ILE A 38 -15.15 15.17 -11.66
N ARG A 39 -14.48 16.00 -10.86
CA ARG A 39 -13.05 16.29 -11.01
C ARG A 39 -12.21 15.01 -10.90
N GLN A 40 -12.52 14.14 -9.95
CA GLN A 40 -11.84 12.85 -9.81
C GLN A 40 -12.15 11.91 -10.97
N ILE A 41 -13.39 11.88 -11.48
CA ILE A 41 -13.74 11.14 -12.70
C ILE A 41 -12.86 11.59 -13.88
N ASN A 42 -12.79 12.90 -14.15
CA ASN A 42 -11.97 13.45 -15.23
C ASN A 42 -10.48 13.08 -15.08
N ARG A 43 -9.96 13.09 -13.84
CA ARG A 43 -8.60 12.63 -13.54
C ARG A 43 -8.41 11.14 -13.86
N LEU A 44 -9.36 10.29 -13.49
CA LEU A 44 -9.30 8.86 -13.77
C LEU A 44 -9.41 8.55 -15.28
N ILE A 45 -10.22 9.30 -16.02
CA ILE A 45 -10.29 9.20 -17.50
C ILE A 45 -8.92 9.51 -18.10
N ARG A 46 -8.25 10.57 -17.64
CA ARG A 46 -6.89 10.92 -18.11
C ARG A 46 -5.90 9.79 -17.82
N VAL A 47 -5.91 9.27 -16.59
CA VAL A 47 -5.05 8.15 -16.18
C VAL A 47 -5.31 6.90 -17.03
N TYR A 48 -6.57 6.60 -17.34
CA TYR A 48 -6.91 5.47 -18.20
C TYR A 48 -6.37 5.65 -19.62
N LYS A 49 -6.49 6.86 -20.20
CA LYS A 49 -5.96 7.16 -21.54
C LYS A 49 -4.43 7.05 -21.61
N GLU A 50 -3.73 7.49 -20.57
CA GLU A 50 -2.26 7.48 -20.52
C GLU A 50 -1.67 6.10 -20.20
N LYS A 51 -2.29 5.35 -19.27
CA LYS A 51 -1.68 4.15 -18.65
C LYS A 51 -2.56 2.90 -18.71
N GLY A 52 -3.78 3.00 -19.24
CA GLY A 52 -4.75 1.92 -19.24
C GLY A 52 -5.00 1.36 -17.83
N LYS A 53 -5.11 0.03 -17.74
CA LYS A 53 -5.33 -0.70 -16.47
C LYS A 53 -4.24 -0.44 -15.42
N SER A 54 -2.99 -0.26 -15.84
CA SER A 54 -1.86 -0.04 -14.92
C SER A 54 -1.94 1.25 -14.12
N GLY A 55 -2.64 2.27 -14.66
CA GLY A 55 -2.81 3.56 -14.00
C GLY A 55 -3.63 3.53 -12.71
N PHE A 56 -4.42 2.47 -12.51
CA PHE A 56 -5.28 2.27 -11.34
C PHE A 56 -4.57 1.55 -10.19
N VAL A 57 -3.36 1.01 -10.41
CA VAL A 57 -2.55 0.43 -9.34
C VAL A 57 -2.14 1.54 -8.38
N HIS A 58 -2.33 1.32 -7.08
CA HIS A 58 -1.88 2.25 -6.07
C HIS A 58 -0.38 2.54 -6.17
N LYS A 59 0.00 3.81 -6.36
CA LYS A 59 1.40 4.22 -6.59
C LYS A 59 2.37 3.85 -5.46
N ASN A 60 1.88 3.79 -4.21
CA ASN A 60 2.72 3.38 -3.07
C ASN A 60 2.79 1.85 -2.88
N ARG A 61 2.12 1.03 -3.71
CA ARG A 61 2.11 -0.43 -3.51
C ARG A 61 3.51 -1.04 -3.54
N SER A 62 4.35 -0.57 -4.45
CA SER A 62 5.74 -1.05 -4.62
C SER A 62 6.77 -0.08 -4.06
N ARG A 63 6.34 1.01 -3.40
CA ARG A 63 7.26 2.03 -2.89
C ARG A 63 7.57 1.76 -1.43
N GLN A 64 8.85 1.48 -1.14
CA GLN A 64 9.33 1.44 0.22
C GLN A 64 9.40 2.87 0.79
N PRO A 65 8.97 3.10 2.04
CA PRO A 65 9.16 4.38 2.71
C PRO A 65 10.66 4.71 2.80
N VAL A 66 11.03 5.98 2.65
CA VAL A 66 12.43 6.46 2.77
C VAL A 66 13.03 6.10 4.14
N ASN A 67 12.18 6.11 5.17
CA ASN A 67 12.56 5.79 6.54
C ASN A 67 12.48 4.29 6.88
N SER A 68 12.36 3.40 5.88
CA SER A 68 12.37 1.97 6.12
C SER A 68 13.79 1.49 6.45
N LEU A 69 13.91 0.58 7.41
CA LEU A 69 15.18 -0.10 7.64
C LEU A 69 15.48 -1.02 6.45
N PRO A 70 16.78 -1.28 6.17
CA PRO A 70 17.18 -2.31 5.24
C PRO A 70 16.50 -3.65 5.58
N GLN A 71 16.17 -4.42 4.54
CA GLN A 71 15.47 -5.71 4.72
C GLN A 71 16.32 -6.67 5.55
N GLU A 72 17.62 -6.77 5.26
CA GLU A 72 18.58 -7.60 5.98
C GLU A 72 18.60 -7.28 7.49
N LEU A 73 18.61 -6.00 7.84
CA LEU A 73 18.57 -5.57 9.24
C LEU A 73 17.23 -5.94 9.89
N THR A 74 16.14 -5.84 9.15
CA THR A 74 14.80 -6.22 9.63
C THR A 74 14.74 -7.72 9.92
N ASP A 75 15.24 -8.55 9.00
CA ASP A 75 15.25 -10.01 9.13
C ASP A 75 16.16 -10.46 10.27
N TYR A 76 17.32 -9.83 10.42
CA TYR A 76 18.22 -10.06 11.55
C TYR A 76 17.53 -9.79 12.89
N ILE A 77 16.82 -8.66 13.01
CA ILE A 77 16.13 -8.31 14.26
C ILE A 77 14.96 -9.26 14.54
N ILE A 78 14.22 -9.69 13.51
CA ILE A 78 13.17 -10.70 13.66
C ILE A 78 13.76 -12.02 14.16
N LYS A 79 14.88 -12.47 13.58
CA LYS A 79 15.58 -13.68 14.00
C LYS A 79 16.05 -13.58 15.45
N LEU A 80 16.69 -12.47 15.83
CA LEU A 80 17.10 -12.22 17.21
C LEU A 80 15.93 -12.30 18.18
N TYR A 81 14.80 -11.64 17.85
CA TYR A 81 13.62 -11.63 18.69
C TYR A 81 13.07 -13.05 18.91
N ARG A 82 12.92 -13.83 17.83
CA ARG A 82 12.35 -15.18 17.88
C ARG A 82 13.25 -16.21 18.57
N VAL A 83 14.57 -16.12 18.38
CA VAL A 83 15.52 -17.16 18.84
C VAL A 83 16.10 -16.84 20.21
N ILE A 84 16.52 -15.59 20.44
CA ILE A 84 17.27 -15.21 21.65
C ILE A 84 16.35 -14.58 22.71
N TYR A 85 15.29 -13.91 22.28
CA TYR A 85 14.40 -13.15 23.16
C TYR A 85 12.96 -13.65 23.11
N GLN A 86 12.76 -14.95 22.94
CA GLN A 86 11.44 -15.58 22.79
C GLN A 86 10.49 -15.24 23.96
N ASP A 87 11.01 -15.17 25.18
CA ASP A 87 10.23 -14.88 26.39
C ASP A 87 10.06 -13.38 26.65
N PHE A 88 10.55 -12.51 25.75
CA PHE A 88 10.47 -11.07 25.95
C PHE A 88 9.21 -10.54 25.28
N ASN A 89 8.41 -9.80 26.05
CA ASN A 89 7.41 -8.93 25.45
C ASN A 89 8.11 -7.78 24.68
N PHE A 90 7.40 -7.17 23.72
CA PHE A 90 7.96 -6.10 22.87
C PHE A 90 8.52 -4.91 23.64
N ALA A 91 7.93 -4.58 24.79
CA ALA A 91 8.41 -3.49 25.64
C ALA A 91 9.77 -3.83 26.25
N ARG A 92 9.92 -5.05 26.79
CA ARG A 92 11.16 -5.58 27.35
C ARG A 92 12.24 -5.70 26.29
N PHE A 93 11.91 -6.21 25.10
CA PHE A 93 12.83 -6.27 23.97
C PHE A 93 13.32 -4.88 23.54
N ARG A 94 12.40 -3.92 23.42
CA ARG A 94 12.71 -2.52 23.10
C ARG A 94 13.63 -1.88 24.14
N MET A 95 13.35 -2.05 25.43
CA MET A 95 14.16 -1.46 26.50
C MET A 95 15.58 -2.04 26.49
N THR A 96 15.69 -3.35 26.33
CA THR A 96 16.98 -4.04 26.26
C THR A 96 17.81 -3.55 25.07
N LYS A 97 17.19 -3.43 23.90
CA LYS A 97 17.90 -3.02 22.69
C LYS A 97 18.08 -1.52 22.53
N LYS A 98 17.27 -0.65 23.14
CA LYS A 98 17.50 0.80 23.16
C LYS A 98 18.89 1.18 23.67
N ARG A 99 19.47 0.36 24.55
CA ARG A 99 20.83 0.53 25.08
C ARG A 99 21.93 0.24 24.06
N GLN A 100 21.63 -0.49 22.99
CA GLN A 100 22.60 -0.95 21.98
C GLN A 100 22.29 -0.41 20.56
N PHE A 101 21.02 -0.14 20.26
CA PHE A 101 20.52 0.35 18.98
C PHE A 101 19.25 1.20 19.17
N PHE A 102 19.16 2.33 18.48
CA PHE A 102 17.98 3.20 18.56
C PHE A 102 16.86 2.74 17.60
N PHE A 103 15.97 1.87 18.08
CA PHE A 103 14.83 1.42 17.28
C PHE A 103 13.62 2.37 17.38
N LYS A 104 13.12 2.83 16.22
CA LYS A 104 11.87 3.59 16.14
C LYS A 104 10.68 2.73 16.59
N LEU A 105 9.72 3.34 17.29
CA LEU A 105 8.52 2.66 17.78
C LEU A 105 7.72 1.99 16.65
N SER A 106 7.68 2.62 15.47
CA SER A 106 7.03 2.08 14.26
C SER A 106 7.66 0.79 13.73
N PHE A 107 8.92 0.50 14.05
CA PHE A 107 9.59 -0.74 13.70
C PHE A 107 9.18 -1.88 14.65
N ILE A 108 9.15 -1.59 15.96
CA ILE A 108 8.73 -2.56 16.97
C ILE A 108 7.25 -2.95 16.82
N ASN A 109 6.40 -1.99 16.44
CA ASN A 109 5.01 -2.28 16.11
C ASN A 109 4.84 -3.14 14.85
N ARG A 110 5.84 -3.20 13.96
CA ARG A 110 5.85 -4.16 12.84
C ARG A 110 6.18 -5.57 13.29
N LEU A 111 7.01 -5.74 14.32
CA LEU A 111 7.31 -7.05 14.91
C LEU A 111 6.06 -7.72 15.50
N ARG A 112 5.03 -6.97 15.92
CA ARG A 112 3.73 -7.51 16.37
C ARG A 112 2.95 -8.27 15.29
N ARG A 113 3.29 -8.10 14.00
CA ARG A 113 2.61 -8.77 12.88
C ARG A 113 3.30 -10.08 12.46
N TYR A 114 4.41 -10.43 13.10
CA TYR A 114 5.23 -11.62 12.86
C TYR A 114 5.30 -12.45 14.12
#